data_AF-A0A1M7QHX7-F1
#
_entry.id   AF-A0A1M7QHX7-F1
#
_cell.length_a   1.000
_cell.length_b   1.000
_cell.length_c   1.000
_cell.angle_alpha   90.00
_cell.angle_beta   90.00
_cell.angle_gamma   90.00
#
_symmetry.space_group_name_H-M   'P 1'
#
loop_
_entity.id
_entity.type
_entity.pdbx_description
1 polymer ?
#
loop_
_entity_poly.entity_id
_entity_poly.type
_entity_poly.pdbx_seq_one_letter_code
_entity_poly.pdbx_strand_id
1 'polypeptide(L)'
;MEMPTHKEKHYYRGFLLAQFAALETTIDVYIASYFIDSDKKYDLMNIILNRLTFEAKRTALKTILDRKTPDFIKTKNNTWPSSKFIEELRLLNNERNIFAHYVDTFKESETAIISLMEFRDKSKIVEYDWSKYELIVKRILSALKKLQEDNIIKSN
;
A
#
# COMPACT_ATOMS: atom_id res chain seq x y z
N MET A 1 -3.70 -6.75 29.33
CA MET A 1 -3.96 -5.74 28.29
C MET A 1 -5.43 -5.90 27.95
N GLU A 2 -6.25 -4.87 28.14
CA GLU A 2 -7.69 -4.98 27.85
C GLU A 2 -7.91 -5.21 26.35
N MET A 3 -8.90 -6.03 26.04
CA MET A 3 -9.28 -6.36 24.67
C MET A 3 -9.94 -5.14 24.01
N PRO A 4 -9.58 -4.78 22.76
CA PRO A 4 -10.20 -3.64 22.10
C PRO A 4 -11.69 -3.90 21.87
N THR A 5 -12.51 -2.96 22.34
CA THR A 5 -13.94 -2.86 22.11
C THR A 5 -14.26 -2.81 20.62
N HIS A 6 -15.48 -3.15 20.25
CA HIS A 6 -15.93 -3.09 18.85
C HIS A 6 -15.68 -1.71 18.20
N LYS A 7 -15.86 -0.61 18.94
CA LYS A 7 -15.55 0.74 18.46
C LYS A 7 -14.06 0.94 18.16
N GLU A 8 -13.19 0.38 18.98
CA GLU A 8 -11.74 0.42 18.76
C GLU A 8 -11.32 -0.39 17.53
N LYS A 9 -11.96 -1.54 17.27
CA LYS A 9 -11.70 -2.33 16.05
C LYS A 9 -12.00 -1.54 14.78
N HIS A 10 -13.15 -0.85 14.73
CA HIS A 10 -13.51 0.03 13.60
C HIS A 10 -12.54 1.19 13.44
N TYR A 11 -12.12 1.79 14.56
CA TYR A 11 -11.13 2.86 14.55
C TYR A 11 -9.79 2.39 13.93
N TYR A 12 -9.24 1.26 14.39
CA TYR A 12 -7.97 0.75 13.87
C TYR A 12 -8.07 0.32 12.40
N ARG A 13 -9.17 -0.30 12.00
CA ARG A 13 -9.43 -0.61 10.60
C ARG A 13 -9.45 0.66 9.74
N GLY A 14 -10.19 1.68 10.17
CA GLY A 14 -10.27 2.97 9.49
C GLY A 14 -8.93 3.70 9.41
N PHE A 15 -8.18 3.70 10.51
CA PHE A 15 -6.83 4.27 10.55
C PHE A 15 -5.90 3.60 9.55
N LEU A 16 -5.88 2.26 9.52
CA LEU A 16 -5.02 1.52 8.59
C LEU A 16 -5.41 1.75 7.13
N LEU A 17 -6.71 1.80 6.82
CA LEU A 17 -7.21 2.16 5.50
C LEU A 17 -6.79 3.57 5.08
N ALA A 18 -6.78 4.53 6.01
CA ALA A 18 -6.27 5.87 5.74
C ALA A 18 -4.77 5.87 5.42
N GLN A 19 -3.96 5.03 6.09
CA GLN A 19 -2.54 4.88 5.75
C GLN A 19 -2.34 4.31 4.35
N PHE A 20 -3.15 3.32 3.94
CA PHE A 20 -3.13 2.81 2.56
C PHE A 20 -3.53 3.88 1.53
N ALA A 21 -4.55 4.69 1.83
CA ALA A 21 -4.96 5.79 0.96
C ALA A 21 -3.85 6.84 0.78
N ALA A 22 -3.10 7.15 1.85
CA ALA A 22 -1.94 8.03 1.78
C ALA A 22 -0.82 7.45 0.90
N LEU A 23 -0.55 6.14 1.01
CA LEU A 23 0.41 5.44 0.14
C LEU A 23 -0.01 5.51 -1.33
N GLU A 24 -1.26 5.20 -1.63
CA GLU A 24 -1.78 5.24 -3.00
C GLU A 24 -1.72 6.66 -3.59
N THR A 25 -2.13 7.67 -2.81
CA THR A 25 -2.02 9.08 -3.21
C THR A 25 -0.57 9.48 -3.48
N THR A 26 0.37 9.00 -2.66
CA THR A 26 1.80 9.28 -2.86
C THR A 26 2.34 8.64 -4.13
N ILE A 27 1.87 7.43 -4.48
CA ILE A 27 2.18 6.78 -5.75
C ILE A 27 1.62 7.61 -6.91
N ASP A 28 0.39 8.10 -6.81
CA ASP A 28 -0.23 8.93 -7.86
C ASP A 28 0.55 10.23 -8.08
N VAL A 29 0.94 10.90 -6.99
CA VAL A 29 1.80 12.09 -7.01
C VAL A 29 3.14 11.76 -7.66
N TYR A 30 3.75 10.62 -7.35
CA TYR A 30 5.02 10.19 -7.93
C TYR A 30 4.90 9.97 -9.44
N ILE A 31 3.90 9.20 -9.87
CA ILE A 31 3.65 8.89 -11.29
C ILE A 31 3.40 10.18 -12.06
N ALA A 32 2.52 11.05 -11.55
CA ALA A 32 2.16 12.27 -12.26
C ALA A 32 3.34 13.24 -12.38
N SER A 33 4.20 13.34 -11.35
CA SER A 33 5.44 14.14 -11.40
C SER A 33 6.45 13.63 -12.41
N TYR A 34 6.41 12.36 -12.80
CA TYR A 34 7.31 11.85 -13.82
C TYR A 34 6.97 12.38 -15.22
N PHE A 35 5.68 12.63 -15.50
CA PHE A 35 5.22 13.05 -16.83
C PHE A 35 4.97 14.54 -16.96
N ILE A 36 4.54 15.20 -15.88
CA ILE A 36 4.04 16.58 -15.92
C ILE A 36 4.65 17.35 -14.75
N ASP A 37 5.40 18.40 -15.07
CA ASP A 37 5.93 19.36 -14.11
C ASP A 37 5.14 20.69 -14.19
N SER A 38 3.87 20.63 -13.81
CA SER A 38 2.95 21.78 -13.75
C SER A 38 1.68 21.42 -12.96
N ASP A 39 0.79 22.39 -12.76
CA ASP A 39 -0.51 22.19 -12.12
C ASP A 39 -1.41 21.17 -12.86
N LYS A 40 -1.11 20.86 -14.13
CA LYS A 40 -1.78 19.78 -14.89
C LYS A 40 -1.55 18.39 -14.30
N LYS A 41 -0.63 18.26 -13.35
CA LYS A 41 -0.44 17.05 -12.54
C LYS A 41 -1.73 16.65 -11.81
N TYR A 42 -2.47 17.61 -11.26
CA TYR A 42 -3.74 17.31 -10.56
C TYR A 42 -4.83 16.85 -11.53
N ASP A 43 -4.88 17.41 -12.74
CA ASP A 43 -5.80 16.95 -13.79
C ASP A 43 -5.50 15.49 -14.17
N LEU A 44 -4.22 15.15 -14.37
CA LEU A 44 -3.80 13.77 -14.64
C LEU A 44 -4.19 12.82 -13.51
N MET A 45 -3.96 13.22 -12.25
CA MET A 45 -4.33 12.43 -11.09
C MET A 45 -5.85 12.19 -11.03
N ASN A 46 -6.64 13.25 -11.16
CA ASN A 46 -8.09 13.19 -10.97
C ASN A 46 -8.83 12.52 -12.14
N ILE A 47 -8.40 12.76 -13.37
CA ILE A 47 -9.06 12.24 -14.57
C ILE A 47 -8.64 10.79 -14.84
N ILE A 48 -7.36 10.48 -14.67
CA ILE A 48 -6.79 9.20 -15.06
C ILE A 48 -6.44 8.36 -13.83
N LEU A 49 -5.49 8.81 -12.99
CA LEU A 49 -4.90 7.93 -11.98
C LEU A 49 -5.91 7.46 -10.93
N ASN A 50 -6.82 8.32 -10.46
CA ASN A 50 -7.86 7.96 -9.49
C ASN A 50 -8.83 6.87 -9.98
N ARG A 51 -8.91 6.64 -11.29
CA ARG A 51 -9.74 5.59 -11.89
C ARG A 51 -9.00 4.29 -12.12
N LEU A 52 -7.67 4.29 -11.99
CA LEU A 52 -6.85 3.11 -12.14
C LEU A 52 -6.89 2.26 -10.87
N THR A 53 -6.79 0.95 -11.06
CA THR A 53 -6.57 0.03 -9.95
C THR A 53 -5.17 0.24 -9.36
N PHE A 54 -4.99 -0.09 -8.08
CA PHE A 54 -3.68 -0.08 -7.44
C PHE A 54 -2.65 -0.90 -8.24
N GLU A 55 -3.08 -2.02 -8.83
CA GLU A 55 -2.22 -2.89 -9.64
C GLU A 55 -1.70 -2.20 -10.92
N ALA A 56 -2.57 -1.44 -11.60
CA ALA A 56 -2.18 -0.65 -12.76
C ALA A 56 -1.20 0.46 -12.36
N LYS A 57 -1.46 1.16 -11.25
CA LYS A 57 -0.56 2.18 -10.69
C LYS A 57 0.80 1.60 -10.32
N ARG A 58 0.82 0.45 -9.65
CA ARG A 58 2.05 -0.29 -9.28
C ARG A 58 2.88 -0.68 -10.50
N THR A 59 2.22 -1.13 -11.56
CA THR A 59 2.87 -1.46 -12.83
C THR A 59 3.49 -0.23 -13.48
N ALA A 60 2.75 0.88 -13.54
CA ALA A 60 3.27 2.16 -14.04
C ALA A 60 4.48 2.66 -13.22
N LEU A 61 4.39 2.60 -11.89
CA LEU A 61 5.49 2.94 -10.98
C LEU A 61 6.72 2.07 -11.24
N LYS A 62 6.55 0.75 -11.40
CA LYS A 62 7.65 -0.16 -11.74
C LYS A 62 8.34 0.28 -13.02
N THR A 63 7.59 0.55 -14.09
CA THR A 63 8.16 1.01 -15.36
C THR A 63 8.96 2.30 -15.20
N ILE A 64 8.46 3.26 -14.40
CA ILE A 64 9.17 4.51 -14.12
C ILE A 64 10.49 4.24 -13.38
N LEU A 65 10.45 3.45 -12.31
CA LEU A 65 11.63 3.12 -11.50
C LEU A 65 12.69 2.37 -12.32
N ASP A 66 12.27 1.42 -13.16
CA ASP A 66 13.17 0.66 -14.02
C ASP A 66 13.85 1.58 -15.05
N ARG A 67 13.11 2.54 -15.63
CA ARG A 67 13.68 3.55 -16.55
C ARG A 67 14.64 4.52 -15.88
N LYS A 68 14.41 4.85 -14.62
CA LYS A 68 15.31 5.72 -13.84
C LYS A 68 16.62 5.04 -13.48
N THR A 69 16.66 3.71 -13.52
CA THR A 69 17.88 2.94 -13.21
C THR A 69 18.68 2.80 -14.51
N PRO A 70 19.79 3.53 -14.71
CA PRO A 70 20.44 3.67 -16.02
C PRO A 70 20.94 2.36 -16.61
N ASP A 71 21.22 1.38 -15.74
CA ASP A 71 21.71 0.07 -16.13
C ASP A 71 20.80 -1.03 -15.55
N PHE A 72 20.38 -1.97 -16.39
CA PHE A 72 19.89 -3.26 -15.92
C PHE A 72 21.04 -3.95 -15.17
N ILE A 73 21.14 -3.71 -13.87
CA ILE A 73 22.08 -4.45 -13.03
C ILE A 73 21.51 -5.85 -12.89
N LYS A 74 21.97 -6.74 -13.76
CA LYS A 74 21.69 -8.16 -13.75
C LYS A 74 22.23 -8.73 -12.44
N THR A 75 21.41 -8.68 -11.39
CA THR A 75 21.70 -9.36 -10.13
C THR A 75 21.86 -10.87 -10.41
N LYS A 76 22.51 -11.62 -9.50
CA LYS A 76 22.73 -13.07 -9.65
C LYS A 76 21.46 -13.88 -10.03
N ASN A 77 20.27 -13.29 -9.80
CA ASN A 77 18.95 -13.86 -10.06
C ASN A 77 18.15 -13.14 -11.18
N ASN A 78 18.77 -12.30 -12.02
CA ASN A 78 18.08 -11.50 -13.06
C ASN A 78 16.95 -10.58 -12.53
N THR A 79 17.09 -10.03 -11.32
CA THR A 79 16.09 -9.12 -10.75
C THR A 79 16.51 -7.65 -10.85
N TRP A 80 15.56 -6.78 -11.21
CA TRP A 80 15.74 -5.32 -11.21
C TRP A 80 15.92 -4.80 -9.78
N PRO A 81 16.68 -3.71 -9.55
CA PRO A 81 16.86 -3.14 -8.22
C PRO A 81 15.52 -2.74 -7.54
N SER A 82 14.53 -2.33 -8.34
CA SER A 82 13.19 -1.95 -7.89
C SER A 82 12.31 -3.15 -7.50
N SER A 83 12.63 -4.38 -7.93
CA SER A 83 11.75 -5.55 -7.84
C SER A 83 11.30 -5.84 -6.41
N LYS A 84 12.21 -5.74 -5.43
CA LYS A 84 11.86 -5.97 -4.01
C LYS A 84 10.84 -4.95 -3.50
N PHE A 85 10.97 -3.70 -3.90
CA PHE A 85 10.06 -2.64 -3.50
C PHE A 85 8.69 -2.79 -4.17
N ILE A 86 8.65 -3.14 -5.45
CA ILE A 86 7.39 -3.40 -6.16
C ILE A 86 6.66 -4.62 -5.60
N GLU A 87 7.40 -5.64 -5.18
CA GLU A 87 6.84 -6.81 -4.51
C GLU A 87 6.29 -6.44 -3.13
N GLU A 88 6.98 -5.58 -2.38
CA GLU A 88 6.48 -5.05 -1.13
C GLU A 88 5.14 -4.30 -1.30
N LEU A 89 5.02 -3.45 -2.32
CA LEU A 89 3.74 -2.79 -2.65
C LEU A 89 2.64 -3.79 -3.02
N ARG A 90 2.98 -4.92 -3.65
CA ARG A 90 2.01 -6.00 -3.95
C ARG A 90 1.44 -6.60 -2.66
N LEU A 91 2.33 -6.91 -1.72
CA LEU A 91 1.95 -7.50 -0.44
C LEU A 91 1.08 -6.54 0.37
N LEU A 92 1.44 -5.26 0.38
CA LEU A 92 0.64 -4.20 1.00
C LEU A 92 -0.75 -4.06 0.35
N ASN A 93 -0.85 -4.17 -0.98
CA ASN A 93 -2.15 -4.16 -1.66
C ASN A 93 -3.05 -5.34 -1.27
N ASN A 94 -2.47 -6.53 -1.07
CA ASN A 94 -3.22 -7.69 -0.60
C ASN A 94 -3.79 -7.45 0.80
N GLU A 95 -2.99 -6.89 1.71
CA GLU A 95 -3.46 -6.50 3.04
C GLU A 95 -4.57 -5.45 2.94
N ARG A 96 -4.38 -4.39 2.15
CA ARG A 96 -5.41 -3.37 1.90
C ARG A 96 -6.73 -4.00 1.45
N ASN A 97 -6.68 -4.97 0.54
CA ASN A 97 -7.87 -5.64 0.03
C ASN A 97 -8.59 -6.45 1.12
N ILE A 98 -7.85 -7.09 2.01
CA ILE A 98 -8.43 -7.76 3.20
C ILE A 98 -9.16 -6.71 4.05
N PHE A 99 -8.49 -5.64 4.45
CA PHE A 99 -9.09 -4.59 5.28
C PHE A 99 -10.25 -3.84 4.61
N ALA A 100 -10.27 -3.73 3.27
CA ALA A 100 -11.30 -3.00 2.55
C ALA A 100 -12.54 -3.86 2.24
N HIS A 101 -12.37 -5.17 2.01
CA HIS A 101 -13.44 -6.01 1.46
C HIS A 101 -13.92 -7.12 2.39
N TYR A 102 -13.13 -7.54 3.37
CA TYR A 102 -13.59 -8.54 4.33
C TYR A 102 -14.48 -7.87 5.38
N VAL A 103 -15.42 -8.63 5.94
CA VAL A 103 -16.30 -8.12 6.99
C VAL A 103 -15.66 -8.31 8.35
N ASP A 104 -16.12 -7.59 9.37
CA ASP A 104 -15.75 -7.91 10.75
C ASP A 104 -16.43 -9.21 11.19
N THR A 105 -15.70 -10.05 11.93
CA THR A 105 -16.30 -11.23 12.55
C THR A 105 -16.85 -10.93 13.93
N PHE A 106 -17.95 -11.61 14.28
CA PHE A 106 -18.51 -11.62 15.63
C PHE A 106 -17.74 -12.55 16.58
N LYS A 107 -16.84 -13.40 16.05
CA LYS A 107 -16.05 -14.31 16.86
C LYS A 107 -15.02 -13.53 17.68
N GLU A 108 -15.13 -13.60 19.00
CA GLU A 108 -14.12 -13.06 19.90
C GLU A 108 -12.86 -13.93 19.83
N SER A 109 -11.71 -13.29 19.59
CA SER A 109 -10.38 -13.89 19.64
C SER A 109 -9.62 -13.17 20.74
N GLU A 110 -9.10 -13.91 21.73
CA GLU A 110 -8.47 -13.36 22.95
C GLU A 110 -7.21 -12.51 22.69
N THR A 111 -6.66 -12.56 21.48
CA THR A 111 -5.40 -11.89 21.14
C THR A 111 -5.51 -10.95 19.94
N ALA A 112 -6.59 -11.03 19.16
CA ALA A 112 -6.74 -10.25 17.95
C ALA A 112 -7.39 -8.89 18.21
N ILE A 113 -6.73 -7.83 17.72
CA ILE A 113 -7.30 -6.49 17.72
C ILE A 113 -8.28 -6.28 16.57
N ILE A 114 -8.07 -6.99 15.45
CA ILE A 114 -8.96 -6.99 14.30
C ILE A 114 -9.09 -8.42 13.81
N SER A 115 -10.33 -8.85 13.59
CA SER A 115 -10.63 -10.15 13.00
C SER A 115 -11.58 -9.93 11.82
N LEU A 116 -11.16 -10.37 10.65
CA LEU A 116 -11.86 -10.16 9.39
C LEU A 116 -12.22 -11.48 8.75
N MET A 117 -13.38 -11.56 8.12
CA MET A 117 -13.89 -12.77 7.49
C MET A 117 -14.16 -12.57 6.00
N GLU A 118 -13.65 -13.50 5.19
CA GLU A 118 -13.94 -13.61 3.76
C GLU A 118 -15.20 -14.46 3.55
N PHE A 119 -16.19 -13.92 2.83
CA PHE A 119 -17.43 -14.63 2.51
C PHE A 119 -17.53 -15.16 1.08
N ARG A 120 -16.53 -14.92 0.22
CA ARG A 120 -16.68 -15.15 -1.23
C ARG A 120 -16.67 -16.63 -1.61
N ASP A 121 -15.71 -17.41 -1.13
CA ASP A 121 -15.49 -18.79 -1.61
C ASP A 121 -15.43 -19.82 -0.48
N LYS A 122 -14.67 -19.55 0.58
CA LYS A 122 -14.63 -20.32 1.83
C LYS A 122 -14.50 -19.34 2.98
N SER A 123 -15.25 -19.59 4.05
CA SER A 123 -15.16 -18.83 5.30
C SER A 123 -13.73 -18.87 5.86
N LYS A 124 -12.95 -17.85 5.53
CA LYS A 124 -11.58 -17.68 6.03
C LYS A 124 -11.57 -16.49 6.98
N ILE A 125 -11.15 -16.76 8.22
CA ILE A 125 -10.93 -15.71 9.21
C ILE A 125 -9.45 -15.33 9.15
N VAL A 126 -9.17 -14.04 9.04
CA VAL A 126 -7.85 -13.46 9.14
C VAL A 126 -7.81 -12.59 10.38
N GLU A 127 -6.92 -12.92 11.30
CA GLU A 127 -6.75 -12.21 12.55
C GLU A 127 -5.47 -11.38 12.53
N TYR A 128 -5.53 -10.25 13.22
CA TYR A 128 -4.42 -9.32 13.40
C TYR A 128 -4.30 -9.01 14.88
N ASP A 129 -3.18 -9.39 15.47
CA ASP A 129 -2.74 -8.89 16.76
C ASP A 129 -2.03 -7.53 16.57
N TRP A 130 -1.65 -6.92 17.69
CA TRP A 130 -0.91 -5.66 17.68
C TRP A 130 0.40 -5.73 16.88
N SER A 131 1.16 -6.81 17.04
CA SER A 131 2.45 -6.99 16.37
C SER A 131 2.31 -6.99 14.85
N LYS A 132 1.35 -7.74 14.31
CA LYS A 132 1.09 -7.82 12.87
C LYS A 132 0.54 -6.50 12.34
N TYR A 133 -0.36 -5.85 13.09
CA TYR A 133 -0.90 -4.55 12.72
C TYR A 133 0.20 -3.47 12.63
N GLU A 134 1.03 -3.34 13.66
CA GLU A 134 2.14 -2.40 13.67
C GLU A 134 3.15 -2.68 12.56
N LEU A 135 3.41 -3.96 12.26
CA LEU A 135 4.30 -4.32 11.18
C LEU A 135 3.77 -3.80 9.83
N ILE A 136 2.47 -3.89 9.57
CA ILE A 136 1.86 -3.34 8.35
C ILE A 136 2.01 -1.82 8.32
N VAL A 137 1.72 -1.13 9.42
CA VAL A 137 1.90 0.33 9.51
C VAL A 137 3.35 0.71 9.22
N LYS A 138 4.32 0.03 9.86
CA LYS A 138 5.77 0.26 9.65
C LYS A 138 6.18 0.05 8.18
N ARG A 139 5.65 -0.98 7.54
CA ARG A 139 5.88 -1.27 6.11
C ARG A 139 5.32 -0.19 5.20
N ILE A 140 4.10 0.31 5.47
CA ILE A 140 3.50 1.44 4.74
C ILE A 140 4.36 2.70 4.89
N LEU A 141 4.74 3.05 6.13
CA LEU A 141 5.58 4.23 6.39
C LEU A 141 6.95 4.14 5.72
N SER A 142 7.56 2.95 5.70
CA SER A 142 8.81 2.72 4.98
C SER A 142 8.64 2.90 3.47
N ALA A 143 7.55 2.42 2.89
CA ALA A 143 7.25 2.59 1.47
C ALA A 143 7.01 4.06 1.10
N LEU A 144 6.26 4.79 1.93
CA LEU A 144 6.04 6.23 1.80
C LEU A 144 7.35 7.01 1.82
N LYS A 145 8.18 6.76 2.84
CA LYS A 145 9.49 7.42 2.99
C LYS A 145 10.36 7.19 1.76
N LYS A 146 10.43 5.95 1.26
CA LYS A 146 11.19 5.61 0.06
C LYS A 146 10.73 6.38 -1.18
N LEU A 147 9.42 6.52 -1.40
CA LEU A 147 8.88 7.29 -2.53
C LEU A 147 9.17 8.79 -2.41
N GLN A 148 9.10 9.33 -1.19
CA GLN A 148 9.40 10.74 -0.92
C GLN A 148 10.88 11.04 -1.13
N GLU A 149 11.79 10.21 -0.62
CA GLU A 149 13.24 10.37 -0.79
C GLU A 149 13.65 10.29 -2.27
N ASP A 150 13.10 9.33 -3.03
CA ASP A 150 13.39 9.21 -4.47
C ASP A 150 12.89 10.41 -5.29
N ASN A 151 11.79 11.04 -4.86
CA ASN A 151 11.27 12.27 -5.48
C ASN A 151 12.11 13.52 -5.13
N ILE A 152 12.60 13.64 -3.89
CA ILE A 152 13.39 14.80 -3.44
C ILE A 152 14.73 14.90 -4.18
N ILE A 153 15.37 13.76 -4.50
CA ILE A 153 16.65 13.73 -5.23
C ILE A 153 16.57 14.42 -6.61
N LYS A 154 15.36 14.67 -7.16
CA LYS A 154 15.16 15.37 -8.43
C LYS A 154 14.88 16.88 -8.33
N SER A 155 14.67 17.43 -7.14
CA SER A 155 14.34 18.86 -6.97
C SER A 155 15.58 19.75 -6.78
N ASN A 156 16.78 19.18 -6.88
CA ASN A 156 18.09 19.85 -6.85
C ASN A 156 18.85 19.55 -8.13
#